data_AF-A0A963ERZ5-F1
#
_entry.id   AF-A0A963ERZ5-F1
#
_cell.length_a   1.000
_cell.length_b   1.000
_cell.length_c   1.000
_cell.angle_alpha   90.00
_cell.angle_beta   90.00
_cell.angle_gamma   90.00
#
_symmetry.space_group_name_H-M   'P 1'
#
loop_
_entity.id
_entity.type
_entity.pdbx_description
1 polymer ?
#
loop_
_entity_poly.entity_id
_entity_poly.type
_entity_poly.pdbx_seq_one_letter_code
_entity_poly.pdbx_strand_id
1 'polypeptide(L)'
;ALAILLPVVAGQSGNAGAQALAVTMRGLALREITIRHWFVVMFKEVRVGLLNGLAIALTCGIGVYFWSGSTGLVAVICLSMVLAMVAAGFAGAVVPIVLVR
;
A
#
# COMPACT_ATOMS: atom_id res chain seq x y z
N ALA A 1 -21.92 8.86 -2.40
CA ALA A 1 -21.58 7.57 -1.76
C ALA A 1 -20.07 7.27 -1.82
N LEU A 2 -19.45 7.19 -2.99
CA LEU A 2 -18.00 6.86 -3.17
C LEU A 2 -17.03 7.76 -2.37
N ALA A 3 -17.31 9.07 -2.24
CA ALA A 3 -16.41 10.02 -1.60
C ALA A 3 -16.18 9.77 -0.10
N ILE A 4 -17.13 9.13 0.60
CA ILE A 4 -17.04 8.87 2.05
C ILE A 4 -15.94 7.86 2.38
N LEU A 5 -15.56 7.00 1.42
CA LEU A 5 -14.60 5.91 1.61
C LEU A 5 -13.18 6.30 1.19
N LEU A 6 -13.02 7.46 0.51
CA LEU A 6 -11.71 8.00 0.12
C LEU A 6 -10.73 8.19 1.29
N PRO A 7 -11.14 8.67 2.49
CA PRO A 7 -10.22 8.85 3.60
C PRO A 7 -9.63 7.52 4.10
N VAL A 8 -10.40 6.43 4.01
CA VAL A 8 -9.92 5.10 4.44
C VAL A 8 -8.86 4.59 3.47
N VAL A 9 -9.13 4.68 2.16
CA VAL A 9 -8.16 4.29 1.13
C VAL A 9 -6.89 5.12 1.23
N ALA A 10 -7.03 6.45 1.22
CA ALA A 10 -5.90 7.37 1.27
C ALA A 10 -5.11 7.26 2.59
N GLY A 11 -5.80 7.13 3.72
CA GLY A 11 -5.17 7.03 5.03
C GLY A 11 -4.38 5.75 5.20
N GLN A 12 -4.96 4.61 4.79
CA GLN A 12 -4.24 3.34 4.88
C GLN A 12 -3.08 3.29 3.89
N SER A 13 -3.27 3.71 2.63
CA SER A 13 -2.19 3.66 1.63
C SER A 13 -1.06 4.61 1.98
N GLY A 14 -1.38 5.79 2.55
CA GLY A 14 -0.38 6.72 3.06
C GLY A 14 0.46 6.12 4.19
N ASN A 15 -0.17 5.44 5.15
CA ASN A 15 0.54 4.77 6.25
C ASN A 15 1.44 3.64 5.74
N ALA A 16 0.92 2.76 4.87
CA ALA A 16 1.71 1.68 4.28
C ALA A 16 2.91 2.22 3.47
N GLY A 17 2.71 3.28 2.69
CA GLY A 17 3.78 3.93 1.93
C GLY A 17 4.84 4.57 2.85
N ALA A 18 4.41 5.22 3.93
CA ALA A 18 5.33 5.79 4.92
C ALA A 18 6.12 4.69 5.66
N GLN A 19 5.51 3.55 5.97
CA GLN A 19 6.18 2.39 6.56
C GLN A 19 7.25 1.83 5.61
N ALA A 20 6.89 1.58 4.35
CA ALA A 20 7.83 1.10 3.33
C ALA A 20 9.00 2.08 3.14
N LEU A 21 8.71 3.39 3.15
CA LEU A 21 9.73 4.44 3.08
C LEU A 21 10.66 4.44 4.29
N ALA A 22 10.13 4.33 5.51
CA ALA A 22 10.92 4.29 6.73
C ALA A 22 11.84 3.05 6.78
N VAL A 23 11.32 1.87 6.42
CA VAL A 23 12.09 0.62 6.37
C VAL A 23 13.21 0.72 5.33
N THR A 24 12.90 1.24 4.14
CA THR A 24 13.89 1.37 3.06
C THR A 24 14.96 2.40 3.40
N MET A 25 14.58 3.57 3.94
CA MET A 25 15.52 4.59 4.42
C MET A 25 16.44 4.06 5.50
N ARG A 26 15.91 3.31 6.47
CA ARG A 26 16.70 2.70 7.54
C ARG A 26 17.74 1.72 6.98
N GLY A 27 17.33 0.85 6.07
CA GLY A 27 18.26 -0.10 5.46
C GLY A 27 19.33 0.56 4.59
N LEU A 28 19.01 1.68 3.92
CA LEU A 28 20.00 2.51 3.22
C LEU A 28 20.98 3.17 4.20
N ALA A 29 20.48 3.76 5.29
CA ALA A 29 21.30 4.44 6.30
C ALA A 29 22.25 3.48 7.03
N LEU A 30 21.79 2.26 7.34
CA LEU A 30 22.60 1.21 7.95
C LEU A 30 23.52 0.47 6.97
N ARG A 31 23.51 0.87 5.68
CA ARG A 31 24.25 0.20 4.58
C ARG A 31 23.90 -1.28 4.38
N GLU A 32 22.75 -1.72 4.91
CA GLU A 32 22.19 -3.07 4.72
C GLU A 32 21.60 -3.23 3.31
N ILE A 33 21.06 -2.15 2.75
CA ILE A 33 20.50 -2.11 1.40
C ILE A 33 21.52 -1.48 0.46
N THR A 34 22.10 -2.29 -0.43
CA THR A 34 22.94 -1.81 -1.53
C THR A 34 22.10 -1.63 -2.79
N ILE A 35 22.56 -0.78 -3.73
CA ILE A 35 21.92 -0.58 -5.05
C ILE A 35 21.69 -1.89 -5.82
N ARG A 36 22.44 -2.98 -5.55
CA ARG A 36 22.15 -4.30 -6.15
C ARG A 36 20.93 -5.01 -5.57
N HIS A 37 20.57 -4.72 -4.31
CA HIS A 37 19.48 -5.39 -3.58
C HIS A 37 18.13 -4.65 -3.66
N TRP A 38 18.08 -3.50 -4.33
CA TRP A 38 16.88 -2.66 -4.41
C TRP A 38 15.65 -3.41 -4.95
N PHE A 39 15.85 -4.26 -5.96
CA PHE A 39 14.77 -5.09 -6.54
C PHE A 39 14.16 -6.04 -5.50
N VAL A 40 14.97 -6.62 -4.62
CA VAL A 40 14.51 -7.55 -3.57
C VAL A 40 13.67 -6.81 -2.54
N VAL A 41 14.10 -5.61 -2.13
CA VAL A 41 13.36 -4.77 -1.18
C VAL A 41 12.04 -4.30 -1.78
N MET A 42 12.06 -3.82 -3.03
CA MET A 42 10.86 -3.39 -3.74
C MET A 42 9.84 -4.53 -3.90
N PHE A 43 10.27 -5.74 -4.28
CA PHE A 43 9.38 -6.91 -4.33
C PHE A 43 8.84 -7.30 -2.96
N LYS A 44 9.65 -7.20 -1.89
CA LYS A 44 9.19 -7.45 -0.53
C LYS A 44 8.09 -6.48 -0.13
N GLU A 45 8.27 -5.17 -0.35
CA GLU A 45 7.28 -4.15 0.02
C GLU A 45 6.02 -4.23 -0.85
N VAL A 46 6.14 -4.55 -2.13
CA VAL A 46 4.97 -4.82 -3.01
C VAL A 46 4.18 -6.02 -2.50
N ARG A 47 4.84 -7.10 -2.05
CA ARG A 47 4.15 -8.26 -1.46
C ARG A 47 3.47 -7.93 -0.15
N VAL A 48 4.12 -7.14 0.71
CA VAL A 48 3.50 -6.65 1.96
C VAL A 48 2.29 -5.78 1.65
N GLY A 49 2.39 -4.86 0.68
CA GLY A 49 1.29 -4.04 0.20
C GLY A 49 0.13 -4.87 -0.35
N LEU A 50 0.41 -5.92 -1.13
CA LEU A 50 -0.63 -6.83 -1.65
C LEU A 50 -1.36 -7.57 -0.52
N LEU A 51 -0.63 -8.17 0.42
CA LEU A 51 -1.23 -8.92 1.53
C LEU A 51 -2.04 -8.02 2.45
N ASN A 52 -1.50 -6.85 2.80
CA ASN A 52 -2.19 -5.88 3.64
C ASN A 52 -3.41 -5.29 2.91
N GLY A 53 -3.25 -4.99 1.61
CA GLY A 53 -4.35 -4.52 0.78
C GLY A 53 -5.49 -5.52 0.65
N LEU A 54 -5.20 -6.82 0.55
CA LEU A 54 -6.24 -7.86 0.58
C LEU A 54 -6.96 -7.91 1.93
N ALA A 55 -6.22 -7.84 3.04
CA ALA A 55 -6.82 -7.85 4.39
C ALA A 55 -7.71 -6.62 4.64
N ILE A 56 -7.25 -5.43 4.26
CA ILE A 56 -8.00 -4.18 4.40
C ILE A 56 -9.18 -4.16 3.42
N ALA A 57 -9.00 -4.60 2.18
CA ALA A 57 -10.08 -4.69 1.20
C ALA A 57 -11.20 -5.62 1.69
N LEU A 58 -10.87 -6.76 2.30
CA LEU A 58 -11.87 -7.68 2.84
C LEU A 58 -12.66 -7.03 3.98
N THR A 59 -11.97 -6.46 4.96
CA THR A 59 -12.62 -5.83 6.13
C THR A 59 -13.46 -4.61 5.72
N CYS A 60 -12.92 -3.74 4.86
CA CYS A 60 -13.63 -2.57 4.36
C CYS A 60 -14.78 -2.95 3.43
N GLY A 61 -14.58 -3.94 2.56
CA GLY A 61 -15.61 -4.46 1.65
C GLY A 61 -16.82 -5.02 2.38
N ILE A 62 -16.61 -5.72 3.49
CA ILE A 62 -17.71 -6.19 4.37
C ILE A 62 -18.48 -4.99 4.94
N GLY A 63 -17.79 -3.98 5.46
CA GLY A 63 -18.44 -2.76 5.99
C GLY A 63 -19.23 -2.00 4.92
N VAL A 64 -18.68 -1.87 3.72
CA VAL A 64 -19.34 -1.21 2.58
C VAL A 64 -20.55 -2.01 2.10
N TYR A 65 -20.48 -3.35 2.12
CA TYR A 65 -21.61 -4.20 1.76
C TYR A 65 -22.80 -3.96 2.69
N PHE A 66 -22.56 -3.95 4.01
CA PHE A 66 -23.61 -3.66 5.00
C PHE A 66 -24.15 -2.23 4.91
N TRP A 67 -23.32 -1.26 4.54
CA TRP A 67 -23.74 0.15 4.46
C TRP A 67 -24.49 0.48 3.16
N SER A 68 -23.99 0.01 2.00
CA SER A 68 -24.50 0.40 0.69
C SER A 68 -25.48 -0.61 0.09
N GLY A 69 -25.44 -1.88 0.50
CA GLY A 69 -26.19 -2.97 -0.15
C GLY A 69 -25.80 -3.24 -1.61
N SER A 70 -24.83 -2.52 -2.17
CA SER A 70 -24.42 -2.60 -3.58
C SER A 70 -23.15 -3.41 -3.74
N THR A 71 -23.24 -4.57 -4.39
CA THR A 71 -22.10 -5.43 -4.73
C THR A 71 -21.12 -4.74 -5.69
N GLY A 72 -21.63 -3.89 -6.59
CA GLY A 72 -20.79 -3.12 -7.52
C GLY A 72 -19.87 -2.14 -6.79
N LEU A 73 -20.37 -1.45 -5.76
CA LEU A 73 -19.57 -0.52 -4.96
C LEU A 73 -18.48 -1.26 -4.17
N VAL A 74 -18.82 -2.42 -3.60
CA VAL A 74 -17.87 -3.28 -2.88
C VAL A 74 -16.73 -3.72 -3.79
N ALA A 75 -17.04 -4.20 -5.00
CA ALA A 75 -16.02 -4.64 -5.96
C ALA A 75 -15.04 -3.51 -6.33
N VAL A 76 -15.56 -2.31 -6.59
CA VAL A 76 -14.74 -1.13 -6.91
C VAL A 76 -13.84 -0.76 -5.73
N ILE A 77 -14.38 -0.69 -4.51
CA ILE A 77 -13.61 -0.36 -3.30
C ILE A 77 -12.49 -1.38 -3.04
N CYS A 78 -12.81 -2.67 -3.10
CA CYS A 78 -11.84 -3.73 -2.85
C CYS A 78 -10.70 -3.69 -3.85
N LEU A 79 -11.00 -3.55 -5.15
CA LEU A 79 -9.99 -3.46 -6.19
C LEU A 79 -9.13 -2.19 -6.04
N SER A 80 -9.79 -1.05 -5.79
CA SER A 80 -9.10 0.24 -5.58
C SER A 80 -8.14 0.18 -4.39
N MET A 81 -8.56 -0.45 -3.29
CA MET A 81 -7.74 -0.59 -2.08
C MET A 81 -6.49 -1.43 -2.34
N VAL A 82 -6.64 -2.59 -3.00
CA VAL A 82 -5.50 -3.47 -3.31
C VAL A 82 -4.50 -2.74 -4.20
N LEU A 83 -4.97 -2.05 -5.26
CA LEU A 83 -4.11 -1.30 -6.16
C LEU A 83 -3.41 -0.13 -5.46
N ALA A 84 -4.14 0.64 -4.64
CA ALA A 84 -3.57 1.75 -3.88
C ALA A 84 -2.49 1.27 -2.89
N MET A 85 -2.69 0.12 -2.26
CA MET A 85 -1.74 -0.48 -1.33
C MET A 85 -0.46 -0.97 -2.01
N VAL A 86 -0.61 -1.63 -3.16
CA VAL A 86 0.53 -2.04 -3.98
C VAL A 86 1.32 -0.83 -4.47
N ALA A 87 0.63 0.21 -4.96
CA ALA A 87 1.25 1.45 -5.39
C ALA A 87 1.97 2.17 -4.24
N ALA A 88 1.40 2.17 -3.04
CA ALA A 88 2.02 2.74 -1.85
C ALA A 88 3.30 1.99 -1.43
N GLY A 89 3.27 0.65 -1.40
CA GLY A 89 4.45 -0.16 -1.09
C GLY A 89 5.56 0.03 -2.13
N PHE A 90 5.20 0.09 -3.40
CA PHE A 90 6.13 0.39 -4.49
C PHE A 90 6.75 1.79 -4.34
N ALA A 91 5.93 2.83 -4.17
CA ALA A 91 6.40 4.21 -4.03
C ALA A 91 7.29 4.38 -2.80
N GLY A 92 6.89 3.79 -1.66
CA GLY A 92 7.66 3.84 -0.42
C GLY A 92 9.04 3.18 -0.54
N ALA A 93 9.16 2.10 -1.32
CA ALA A 93 10.46 1.48 -1.60
C ALA A 93 11.30 2.27 -2.62
N VAL A 94 10.69 2.76 -3.70
CA VAL A 94 11.43 3.33 -4.84
C VAL A 94 11.89 4.76 -4.58
N VAL A 95 11.06 5.61 -3.98
CA VAL A 95 11.38 7.03 -3.72
C VAL A 95 12.72 7.22 -3.01
N PRO A 96 13.00 6.59 -1.85
CA PRO A 96 14.27 6.78 -1.16
C PRO A 96 15.47 6.23 -1.94
N ILE A 97 15.30 5.15 -2.70
CA ILE A 97 16.38 4.56 -3.51
C ILE A 97 16.77 5.47 -4.67
N VAL A 98 15.79 6.15 -5.28
CA VAL A 98 16.03 7.13 -6.34
C VAL A 98 16.68 8.39 -5.78
N LEU A 99 16.27 8.85 -4.60
CA LEU A 99 16.80 10.07 -3.97
C LEU A 99 18.21 9.92 -3.39
N VAL A 100 18.63 8.70 -3.02
CA VAL A 100 19.97 8.42 -2.47
C VAL A 100 20.98 8.06 -3.57
N ARG A 101 20.57 8.06 -4.85
CA ARG A 101 21.51 8.10 -5.97
C ARG A 101 22.11 9.50 -6.12
#